data_AF-A0A3B8L0H6-F1
#
_entry.id   AF-A0A3B8L0H6-F1
#
_cell.length_a   1.000
_cell.length_b   1.000
_cell.length_c   1.000
_cell.angle_alpha   90.00
_cell.angle_beta   90.00
_cell.angle_gamma   90.00
#
_symmetry.space_group_name_H-M   'P 1'
#
loop_
_entity.id
_entity.type
_entity.pdbx_description
1 polymer ?
#
loop_
_entity_poly.entity_id
_entity_poly.type
_entity_poly.pdbx_seq_one_letter_code
_entity_poly.pdbx_strand_id
1 'polypeptide(L)'
;DSTVASQALHLFNDAMIRTLADEFAKRVTRDAGTAPYKQIERSYQLALNRMPNDTEREVGLAALEELTRLWQQKPGETGKTPPQPPAQRALATYCHTLINSAG
;
A
#
# COMPACT_ATOMS: atom_id res chain seq x y z
N ASP A 1 23.19 10.34 -24.93
CA ASP A 1 21.74 10.54 -24.83
C ASP A 1 20.94 9.27 -24.49
N SER A 2 20.87 8.88 -23.21
CA SER A 2 19.91 7.85 -22.75
C SER A 2 19.49 8.01 -21.28
N THR A 3 19.92 9.08 -20.60
CA THR A 3 19.61 9.36 -19.17
C THR A 3 18.24 10.00 -18.97
N VAL A 4 17.75 10.79 -19.93
CA VAL A 4 16.44 11.46 -19.82
C VAL A 4 15.29 10.44 -19.97
N ALA A 5 15.44 9.47 -20.88
CA ALA A 5 14.43 8.42 -21.10
C ALA A 5 14.31 7.46 -19.90
N SER A 6 15.43 7.09 -19.25
CA SER A 6 15.41 6.23 -18.06
C SER A 6 14.82 6.94 -16.83
N GLN A 7 15.15 8.22 -16.62
CA GLN A 7 14.59 9.01 -15.51
C GLN A 7 13.07 9.18 -15.63
N ALA A 8 12.57 9.49 -16.83
CA ALA A 8 11.13 9.59 -17.08
C ALA A 8 10.41 8.24 -16.87
N LEU A 9 11.04 7.13 -17.28
CA LEU A 9 10.50 5.78 -17.08
C LEU A 9 10.46 5.39 -15.60
N HIS A 10 11.49 5.73 -14.82
CA HIS A 10 11.49 5.51 -13.38
C HIS A 10 10.40 6.32 -12.69
N LEU A 11 10.22 7.60 -13.05
CA LEU A 11 9.14 8.43 -12.51
C LEU A 11 7.75 7.87 -12.87
N PHE A 12 7.60 7.39 -14.11
CA PHE A 12 6.36 6.77 -14.57
C PHE A 12 6.09 5.43 -13.87
N ASN A 13 7.12 4.62 -13.62
CA ASN A 13 7.03 3.41 -12.84
C ASN A 13 6.66 3.71 -11.38
N ASP A 14 7.31 4.67 -10.74
CA ASP A 14 7.01 5.09 -9.36
C ASP A 14 5.58 5.64 -9.24
N ALA A 15 5.13 6.44 -10.21
CA ALA A 15 3.77 6.98 -10.22
C ALA A 15 2.69 5.91 -10.51
N MET A 16 2.95 5.02 -11.48
CA MET A 16 2.04 3.93 -11.84
C MET A 16 1.92 2.93 -10.70
N ILE A 17 3.04 2.50 -10.12
CA ILE A 17 3.07 1.53 -9.02
C ILE A 17 2.38 2.12 -7.78
N ARG A 18 2.55 3.43 -7.49
CA ARG A 18 1.77 4.11 -6.44
C ARG A 18 0.26 4.12 -6.74
N THR A 19 -0.12 4.38 -7.99
CA THR A 19 -1.54 4.38 -8.39
C THR A 19 -2.16 2.99 -8.24
N LEU A 20 -1.44 1.94 -8.68
CA LEU A 20 -1.87 0.55 -8.52
C LEU A 20 -2.00 0.16 -7.06
N ALA A 21 -1.04 0.57 -6.22
CA ALA A 21 -1.07 0.31 -4.78
C ALA A 21 -2.23 1.04 -4.09
N ASP A 22 -2.54 2.27 -4.49
CA ASP A 22 -3.69 3.03 -4.00
C ASP A 22 -5.02 2.36 -4.38
N GLU A 23 -5.20 1.97 -5.65
CA GLU A 23 -6.41 1.27 -6.10
C GLU A 23 -6.55 -0.11 -5.44
N PHE A 24 -5.42 -0.79 -5.23
CA PHE A 24 -5.41 -2.06 -4.50
C PHE A 24 -5.84 -1.87 -3.04
N ALA A 25 -5.28 -0.89 -2.33
CA ALA A 25 -5.70 -0.57 -0.97
C ALA A 25 -7.17 -0.16 -0.88
N LYS A 26 -7.70 0.61 -1.84
CA LYS A 26 -9.13 0.95 -1.90
C LYS A 26 -10.00 -0.31 -2.04
N ARG A 27 -9.59 -1.24 -2.90
CA ARG A 27 -10.27 -2.54 -3.06
C ARG A 27 -10.22 -3.36 -1.77
N VAL A 28 -9.08 -3.41 -1.09
CA VAL A 28 -8.95 -4.10 0.20
C VAL A 28 -9.89 -3.49 1.23
N THR A 29 -9.90 -2.16 1.40
CA THR A 29 -10.80 -1.48 2.34
C THR A 29 -12.27 -1.71 1.99
N ARG A 30 -12.63 -1.67 0.70
CA ARG A 30 -14.01 -1.96 0.26
C ARG A 30 -14.46 -3.38 0.61
N ASP A 31 -13.58 -4.37 0.40
CA ASP A 31 -13.92 -5.78 0.56
C ASP A 31 -13.83 -6.24 2.03
N ALA A 32 -12.92 -5.67 2.83
CA ALA A 32 -12.59 -6.13 4.19
C ALA A 32 -12.95 -5.12 5.31
N GLY A 33 -13.33 -3.90 4.96
CA GLY A 33 -13.55 -2.80 5.91
C GLY A 33 -12.24 -2.24 6.46
N THR A 34 -12.28 -1.72 7.69
CA THR A 34 -11.16 -1.01 8.35
C THR A 34 -10.43 -1.84 9.41
N ALA A 35 -10.82 -3.10 9.60
CA ALA A 35 -10.18 -3.98 10.58
C ALA A 35 -8.81 -4.45 10.04
N PRO A 36 -7.68 -4.14 10.72
CA PRO A 36 -6.35 -4.42 10.18
C PRO A 36 -6.13 -5.89 9.79
N TYR A 37 -6.54 -6.83 10.64
CA TYR A 37 -6.37 -8.27 10.35
C TYR A 37 -7.10 -8.71 9.08
N LYS A 38 -8.33 -8.23 8.84
CA LYS A 38 -9.09 -8.54 7.63
C LYS A 38 -8.44 -7.91 6.39
N GLN A 39 -7.86 -6.72 6.54
CA GLN A 39 -7.16 -6.05 5.45
C GLN A 39 -5.88 -6.79 5.05
N ILE A 40 -5.11 -7.31 6.02
CA ILE A 40 -3.94 -8.15 5.75
C ILE A 40 -4.37 -9.42 5.03
N GLU A 41 -5.35 -10.14 5.55
CA GLU A 41 -5.86 -11.38 4.93
C GLU A 41 -6.35 -11.13 3.50
N ARG A 42 -7.12 -10.06 3.29
CA ARG A 42 -7.64 -9.71 1.98
C ARG A 42 -6.53 -9.30 1.00
N SER A 43 -5.48 -8.63 1.48
CA SER A 43 -4.32 -8.28 0.67
C SER A 43 -3.60 -9.54 0.16
N TYR A 44 -3.39 -10.53 1.03
CA TYR A 44 -2.79 -11.82 0.65
C TYR A 44 -3.66 -12.59 -0.34
N GLN A 45 -4.97 -12.65 -0.13
CA GLN A 45 -5.88 -13.32 -1.05
C GLN A 45 -5.86 -12.68 -2.45
N LEU A 46 -5.78 -11.35 -2.51
CA LEU A 46 -5.83 -10.62 -3.78
C LEU A 46 -4.48 -10.62 -4.52
N ALA A 47 -3.35 -10.57 -3.80
CA ALA A 47 -2.01 -10.50 -4.41
C ALA A 47 -1.37 -11.87 -4.62
N LEU A 48 -1.57 -12.80 -3.69
CA LEU A 48 -0.86 -14.10 -3.64
C LEU A 48 -1.80 -15.31 -3.78
N ASN A 49 -3.11 -15.08 -3.92
CA ASN A 49 -4.14 -16.12 -4.04
C ASN A 49 -4.11 -17.18 -2.91
N ARG A 50 -3.73 -16.77 -1.70
CA ARG A 50 -3.72 -17.61 -0.49
C ARG A 50 -3.96 -16.78 0.76
N MET A 51 -4.18 -17.44 1.89
CA MET A 51 -4.14 -16.78 3.20
C MET A 51 -2.70 -16.55 3.65
N PRO A 52 -2.44 -15.52 4.48
CA PRO A 52 -1.18 -15.41 5.20
C PRO A 52 -1.08 -16.56 6.21
N ASN A 53 0.13 -17.05 6.44
CA ASN A 53 0.40 -17.85 7.64
C ASN A 53 0.48 -16.96 8.89
N ASP A 54 0.65 -17.55 10.07
CA ASP A 54 0.61 -16.79 11.33
C ASP A 54 1.75 -15.76 11.43
N THR A 55 2.98 -16.12 11.05
CA THR A 55 4.11 -15.20 11.03
C THR A 55 3.89 -14.04 10.06
N GLU A 56 3.39 -14.32 8.86
CA GLU A 56 3.06 -13.30 7.87
C GLU A 56 1.95 -12.35 8.36
N ARG A 57 0.94 -12.89 9.07
CA ARG A 57 -0.12 -12.09 9.66
C ARG A 57 0.43 -11.16 10.73
N GLU A 58 1.25 -11.68 11.64
CA GLU A 58 1.88 -10.88 12.71
C GLU A 58 2.77 -9.77 12.15
N VAL A 59 3.68 -10.12 11.23
CA VAL A 59 4.57 -9.16 10.58
C VAL A 59 3.77 -8.11 9.80
N GLY A 60 2.73 -8.54 9.07
CA GLY A 60 1.86 -7.64 8.32
C GLY A 60 1.11 -6.65 9.20
N LEU A 61 0.58 -7.12 10.33
CA LEU A 61 -0.10 -6.27 11.31
C LEU A 61 0.84 -5.23 11.93
N ALA A 62 2.03 -5.67 12.38
CA ALA A 62 3.03 -4.77 12.95
C ALA A 62 3.50 -3.72 11.94
N ALA A 63 3.73 -4.12 10.68
CA ALA A 63 4.10 -3.21 9.62
C ALA A 63 2.98 -2.18 9.33
N LEU A 64 1.72 -2.61 9.26
CA LEU A 64 0.60 -1.71 8.98
C LEU A 64 0.37 -0.71 10.12
N GLU A 65 0.56 -1.13 11.38
CA GLU A 65 0.53 -0.24 12.54
C GLU A 65 1.62 0.83 12.46
N GLU A 66 2.87 0.42 12.23
CA GLU A 66 4.00 1.35 12.14
C GLU A 66 3.85 2.33 10.96
N LEU A 67 3.45 1.82 9.79
CA LEU A 67 3.15 2.66 8.62
C LEU A 67 2.04 3.68 8.93
N THR A 68 1.00 3.27 9.67
CA THR A 68 -0.08 4.19 10.08
C THR A 68 0.48 5.30 10.96
N ARG A 69 1.36 4.98 11.91
CA ARG A 69 2.04 5.95 12.77
C ARG A 69 2.89 6.94 11.96
N LEU A 70 3.67 6.44 11.01
CA LEU A 70 4.50 7.27 10.12
C LEU A 70 3.64 8.22 9.28
N TRP A 71 2.50 7.76 8.78
CA TRP A 71 1.59 8.59 8.00
C TRP A 71 0.79 9.59 8.84
N GLN A 72 0.57 9.35 10.13
CA GLN A 72 -0.02 10.33 11.05
C GLN A 72 0.93 11.52 11.28
N GLN A 73 2.25 11.28 11.29
CA GLN A 73 3.26 12.31 11.52
C GLN A 73 3.56 13.15 10.27
N LYS A 74 3.20 12.66 9.08
CA LYS A 74 3.39 13.38 7.83
C LYS A 74 2.18 14.28 7.55
N PRO A 75 2.37 15.60 7.40
CA PRO A 75 1.31 16.48 6.96
C PRO A 75 0.70 15.98 5.65
N GLY A 76 -0.62 16.11 5.50
CA GLY A 76 -1.27 15.89 4.21
C GLY A 76 -0.68 16.86 3.18
N GLU A 77 -0.39 16.38 1.97
CA GLU A 77 -0.03 17.26 0.86
C GLU A 77 -1.17 18.28 0.66
N THR A 78 -0.83 19.56 0.62
CA THR A 78 -1.78 20.67 0.43
C THR A 78 -2.23 20.73 -1.04
N GLY A 79 -2.99 19.72 -1.47
CA GLY A 79 -3.64 19.62 -2.76
C GLY A 79 -5.12 20.02 -2.73
N LYS A 80 -5.76 20.05 -3.89
CA LYS A 80 -7.22 20.29 -4.04
C LYS A 80 -8.09 19.17 -3.44
N THR A 81 -7.52 18.00 -3.20
CA THR A 81 -8.22 16.83 -2.66
C THR A 81 -7.86 16.67 -1.19
N PRO A 82 -8.83 16.39 -0.29
CA PRO A 82 -8.52 16.08 1.09
C PRO A 82 -7.50 14.95 1.18
N PRO A 83 -6.49 15.06 2.06
CA PRO A 83 -5.52 13.99 2.23
C PRO A 83 -6.25 12.71 2.69
N GLN A 84 -5.90 11.58 2.07
CA GLN A 84 -6.43 10.28 2.48
C GLN A 84 -6.12 10.03 3.96
N PRO A 85 -6.99 9.31 4.70
CA PRO A 85 -6.70 8.96 6.10
C PRO A 85 -5.35 8.25 6.23
N PRO A 86 -4.56 8.49 7.29
CA PRO A 86 -3.26 7.86 7.49
C PRO A 86 -3.29 6.33 7.35
N ALA A 87 -4.34 5.67 7.85
CA ALA A 87 -4.53 4.22 7.72
C ALA A 87 -4.67 3.77 6.25
N GLN A 88 -5.34 4.58 5.41
CA GLN A 88 -5.48 4.26 3.98
C GLN A 88 -4.14 4.42 3.24
N ARG A 89 -3.36 5.46 3.57
CA ARG A 89 -2.00 5.67 3.01
C ARG A 89 -1.04 4.57 3.46
N ALA A 90 -1.17 4.13 4.71
CA ALA A 90 -0.42 3.01 5.25
C ALA A 90 -0.74 1.72 4.51
N LEU A 91 -2.02 1.43 4.30
CA LEU A 91 -2.45 0.25 3.54
C LEU A 91 -1.95 0.29 2.09
N ALA A 92 -1.98 1.44 1.42
CA ALA A 92 -1.39 1.59 0.08
C ALA A 92 0.12 1.30 0.08
N THR A 93 0.84 1.81 1.09
CA THR A 93 2.28 1.52 1.24
C THR A 93 2.54 0.04 1.51
N TYR A 94 1.68 -0.61 2.29
CA TYR A 94 1.75 -2.04 2.55
C TYR A 94 1.48 -2.87 1.28
N CYS A 95 0.41 -2.56 0.55
CA CYS A 95 0.03 -3.18 -0.72
C CYS A 95 1.15 -3.06 -1.77
N HIS A 96 1.81 -1.90 -1.84
CA HIS A 96 2.97 -1.66 -2.68
C HIS A 96 4.10 -2.66 -2.39
N THR A 97 4.48 -2.78 -1.11
CA THR A 97 5.53 -3.72 -0.67
C THR A 97 5.14 -5.17 -0.96
N LEU A 98 3.87 -5.54 -0.70
CA LEU A 98 3.38 -6.90 -0.92
C LEU A 98 3.46 -7.29 -2.41
N ILE A 99 3.00 -6.43 -3.32
CA ILE A 99 3.08 -6.66 -4.78
C ILE A 99 4.54 -6.82 -5.21
N ASN A 100 5.45 -6.00 -4.69
CA ASN A 100 6.86 -6.05 -5.08
C ASN A 100 7.62 -7.23 -4.44
N SER A 101 7.11 -7.80 -3.34
CA SER A 101 7.65 -9.01 -2.69
C SER A 101 7.13 -10.32 -3.28
N ALA A 102 6.11 -10.25 -4.14
CA ALA A 102 5.45 -11.42 -4.74
C ALA A 102 6.20 -12.01 -5.95
N GLY A 103 7.46 -11.63 -6.17
CA GLY A 103 8.30 -12.02 -7.31
C GLY A 103 9.32 -13.09 -7.00
#